data_AF-X0TGQ4-F1
#
_entry.id   AF-X0TGQ4-F1
#
_cell.length_a   1.000
_cell.length_b   1.000
_cell.length_c   1.000
_cell.angle_alpha   90.00
_cell.angle_beta   90.00
_cell.angle_gamma   90.00
#
_symmetry.space_group_name_H-M   'P 1'
#
loop_
_entity.id
_entity.type
_entity.pdbx_description
1 polymer ?
#
loop_
_entity_poly.entity_id
_entity_poly.type
_entity_poly.pdbx_seq_one_letter_code
_entity_poly.pdbx_strand_id
1 'polypeptide(L)'
;YYIQRQMNLYKANCKVLKKVYDSSPTLVSLSSNTTYLLRDYYIKTAYNCCSSGQFKNDFVALCALQTCIQQGVRCLDFEIYSINDQPVIAASSIDDFTVKETYNYVKTADAFNTILNMAFSNQHCPNASDPLILHFRMMSKNVPMYNTLANQIGAILNSRTLGRDYSFENDGKNLGALPIKNFLGKIIIIADASNPLYQKTKLDEYVNMASGSPFMRIMHYQQLKYTQDLTLTEFNKQNMSIVLPDWSANDNNPNFNIA
;
A
#
# COMPACT_ATOMS: atom_id res chain seq x y z
N TYR A 1 4.96 -35.07 -1.99
CA TYR A 1 6.21 -34.38 -2.37
C TYR A 1 5.98 -32.92 -2.77
N TYR A 2 5.15 -32.61 -3.79
CA TYR A 2 4.88 -31.21 -4.22
C TYR A 2 4.31 -30.30 -3.12
N ILE A 3 3.26 -30.72 -2.42
CA ILE A 3 2.64 -29.93 -1.32
C ILE A 3 3.64 -29.61 -0.20
N GLN A 4 4.48 -30.57 0.18
CA GLN A 4 5.49 -30.40 1.22
C GLN A 4 6.59 -29.41 0.79
N ARG A 5 7.02 -29.46 -0.47
CA ARG A 5 7.95 -28.47 -1.06
C ARG A 5 7.35 -27.05 -1.04
N GLN A 6 6.06 -26.91 -1.33
CA GLN A 6 5.37 -25.62 -1.32
C GLN A 6 5.19 -25.04 0.10
N MET A 7 4.81 -25.87 1.09
CA MET A 7 4.77 -25.44 2.50
C MET A 7 6.15 -25.04 3.03
N ASN A 8 7.21 -25.72 2.58
CA ASN A 8 8.57 -25.36 2.93
C ASN A 8 8.98 -24.01 2.33
N LEU A 9 8.51 -23.67 1.12
CA LEU A 9 8.77 -22.38 0.48
C LEU A 9 8.18 -21.21 1.29
N TYR A 10 6.90 -21.29 1.69
CA TYR A 10 6.28 -20.28 2.56
C TYR A 10 7.10 -20.00 3.82
N LYS A 11 7.52 -21.07 4.53
CA LYS A 11 8.34 -20.93 5.75
C LYS A 11 9.74 -20.40 5.45
N ALA A 12 10.32 -20.78 4.31
CA ALA A 12 11.64 -20.33 3.89
C ALA A 12 11.63 -18.83 3.58
N ASN A 13 10.64 -18.34 2.83
CA ASN A 13 10.47 -16.93 2.50
C ASN A 13 10.47 -16.04 3.75
N CYS A 14 9.64 -16.35 4.74
CA CYS A 14 9.61 -15.59 6.00
C CYS A 14 10.95 -15.63 6.76
N LYS A 15 11.71 -16.74 6.68
CA LYS A 15 13.05 -16.84 7.30
C LYS A 15 14.06 -15.97 6.55
N VAL A 16 14.00 -15.97 5.22
CA VAL A 16 14.88 -15.16 4.37
C VAL A 16 14.64 -13.67 4.64
N LEU A 17 13.39 -13.21 4.67
CA LEU A 17 13.07 -11.81 5.00
C LEU A 17 13.65 -11.38 6.34
N LYS A 18 13.51 -12.20 7.39
CA LYS A 18 14.11 -11.92 8.71
C LYS A 18 15.63 -11.88 8.70
N LYS A 19 16.27 -12.64 7.81
CA LYS A 19 17.73 -12.66 7.66
C LYS A 19 18.23 -11.44 6.87
N VAL A 20 17.49 -11.00 5.85
CA VAL A 20 17.84 -9.85 5.03
C VAL A 20 17.60 -8.54 5.79
N TYR A 21 16.52 -8.49 6.57
CA TYR A 21 16.12 -7.33 7.37
C TYR A 21 16.33 -7.61 8.86
N ASP A 22 17.59 -7.90 9.24
CA ASP A 22 17.99 -8.29 10.58
C ASP A 22 18.29 -7.10 11.53
N SER A 23 18.31 -5.89 10.99
CA SER A 23 18.64 -4.66 11.71
C SER A 23 17.50 -3.65 11.68
N SER A 24 17.41 -2.88 12.76
CA SER A 24 16.48 -1.76 12.86
C SER A 24 16.96 -0.59 12.00
N PRO A 25 16.08 0.04 11.20
CA PRO A 25 16.46 1.22 10.42
C PRO A 25 16.69 2.42 11.34
N THR A 26 17.41 3.43 10.84
CA THR A 26 17.68 4.70 11.54
C THR A 26 16.56 5.74 11.40
N LEU A 27 15.41 5.34 10.85
CA LEU A 27 14.24 6.21 10.69
C LEU A 27 13.70 6.61 12.06
N VAL A 28 13.17 7.82 12.15
CA VAL A 28 12.47 8.32 13.34
C VAL A 28 11.18 9.00 12.91
N SER A 29 10.22 9.07 13.82
CA SER A 29 8.99 9.81 13.59
C SER A 29 9.22 11.29 13.30
N LEU A 30 8.33 11.86 12.49
CA LEU A 30 8.21 13.29 12.27
C LEU A 30 7.90 14.04 13.56
N SER A 31 8.45 15.26 13.67
CA SER A 31 8.09 16.19 14.73
C SER A 31 6.65 16.68 14.56
N SER A 32 5.90 16.76 15.66
CA SER A 32 4.54 17.32 15.68
C SER A 32 4.48 18.81 15.29
N ASN A 33 5.62 19.51 15.33
CA ASN A 33 5.74 20.92 14.95
C ASN A 33 6.05 21.14 13.46
N THR A 34 6.14 20.07 12.65
CA THR A 34 6.39 20.21 11.21
C THR A 34 5.33 21.08 10.53
N THR A 35 5.78 21.99 9.66
CA THR A 35 4.92 22.84 8.84
C THR A 35 4.82 22.36 7.39
N TYR A 36 5.59 21.31 7.02
CA TYR A 36 5.60 20.75 5.68
C TYR A 36 4.28 20.04 5.33
N LEU A 37 4.00 20.00 4.04
CA LEU A 37 2.82 19.37 3.47
C LEU A 37 3.06 17.88 3.24
N LEU A 38 1.99 17.09 3.10
CA LEU A 38 2.12 15.66 2.82
C LEU A 38 2.95 15.38 1.55
N ARG A 39 2.80 16.20 0.51
CA ARG A 39 3.55 16.07 -0.76
C ARG A 39 5.04 16.44 -0.68
N ASP A 40 5.49 17.07 0.40
CA ASP A 40 6.88 17.56 0.53
C ASP A 40 7.87 16.44 0.95
N TYR A 41 7.38 15.21 1.12
CA TYR A 41 8.16 14.08 1.62
C TYR A 41 8.35 12.97 0.59
N TYR A 42 9.56 12.40 0.55
CA TYR A 42 9.76 11.06 0.00
C TYR A 42 9.27 10.02 1.00
N ILE A 43 8.23 9.27 0.62
CA ILE A 43 7.60 8.29 1.50
C ILE A 43 8.13 6.89 1.17
N LYS A 44 8.77 6.25 2.15
CA LYS A 44 9.25 4.86 2.02
C LYS A 44 8.05 3.94 1.80
N THR A 45 7.99 3.31 0.63
CA THR A 45 6.84 2.53 0.13
C THR A 45 7.22 1.07 -0.06
N ALA A 46 6.27 0.15 0.19
CA ALA A 46 6.41 -1.27 -0.13
C ALA A 46 5.33 -1.70 -1.14
N TYR A 47 5.76 -1.99 -2.37
CA TYR A 47 4.93 -2.56 -3.43
C TYR A 47 4.57 -4.02 -3.11
N ASN A 48 3.29 -4.40 -3.26
CA ASN A 48 2.80 -5.74 -2.94
C ASN A 48 3.29 -6.22 -1.56
N CYS A 49 3.03 -5.45 -0.51
CA CYS A 49 3.72 -5.59 0.79
C CYS A 49 3.42 -6.89 1.57
N CYS A 50 2.49 -7.72 1.08
CA CYS A 50 2.28 -9.07 1.60
C CYS A 50 3.06 -10.14 0.84
N SER A 51 3.70 -9.84 -0.29
CA SER A 51 4.51 -10.81 -1.05
C SER A 51 5.75 -11.18 -0.26
N SER A 52 5.85 -12.47 0.07
CA SER A 52 6.98 -13.01 0.83
C SER A 52 8.15 -13.46 -0.05
N GLY A 53 7.88 -13.56 -1.35
CA GLY A 53 8.83 -13.90 -2.40
C GLY A 53 8.37 -13.32 -3.74
N GLN A 54 8.47 -14.09 -4.82
CA GLN A 54 8.17 -13.63 -6.18
C GLN A 54 6.67 -13.30 -6.37
N PHE A 55 6.33 -12.51 -7.39
CA PHE A 55 4.92 -12.13 -7.65
C PHE A 55 4.12 -13.20 -8.40
N LYS A 56 4.80 -14.22 -8.92
CA LYS A 56 4.21 -15.37 -9.63
C LYS A 56 4.74 -16.67 -9.06
N ASN A 57 3.86 -17.67 -8.92
CA ASN A 57 4.20 -19.00 -8.45
C ASN A 57 4.89 -19.00 -7.07
N ASP A 58 4.45 -18.10 -6.18
CA ASP A 58 4.97 -17.94 -4.82
C ASP A 58 3.84 -17.56 -3.83
N PHE A 59 4.21 -17.13 -2.62
CA PHE A 59 3.31 -16.92 -1.51
C PHE A 59 3.22 -15.46 -1.05
N VAL A 60 2.03 -15.08 -0.60
CA VAL A 60 1.81 -13.92 0.27
C VAL A 60 1.76 -14.35 1.74
N ALA A 61 2.30 -13.54 2.64
CA ALA A 61 2.36 -13.83 4.07
C ALA A 61 2.32 -12.55 4.91
N LEU A 62 1.72 -12.65 6.09
CA LEU A 62 1.76 -11.56 7.08
C LEU A 62 3.19 -11.24 7.54
N CYS A 63 4.12 -12.20 7.50
CA CYS A 63 5.51 -11.94 7.86
C CYS A 63 6.16 -10.86 6.97
N ALA A 64 5.80 -10.78 5.68
CA ALA A 64 6.29 -9.74 4.78
C ALA A 64 5.78 -8.37 5.21
N LEU A 65 4.46 -8.26 5.47
CA LEU A 65 3.84 -7.04 5.98
C LEU A 65 4.46 -6.58 7.31
N GLN A 66 4.68 -7.53 8.23
CA GLN A 66 5.35 -7.27 9.51
C GLN A 66 6.76 -6.72 9.29
N THR A 67 7.54 -7.31 8.39
CA THR A 67 8.88 -6.84 8.03
C THR A 67 8.85 -5.45 7.41
N CYS A 68 7.92 -5.14 6.50
CA CYS A 68 7.77 -3.79 5.95
C CYS A 68 7.53 -2.75 7.05
N ILE A 69 6.61 -3.04 7.98
CA ILE A 69 6.32 -2.16 9.12
C ILE A 69 7.55 -1.99 10.00
N GLN A 70 8.25 -3.07 10.35
CA GLN A 70 9.48 -3.03 11.14
C GLN A 70 10.60 -2.21 10.50
N GLN A 71 10.63 -2.18 9.17
CA GLN A 71 11.57 -1.39 8.38
C GLN A 71 11.12 0.07 8.17
N GLY A 72 10.06 0.52 8.85
CA GLY A 72 9.60 1.91 8.86
C GLY A 72 8.91 2.36 7.57
N VAL A 73 8.38 1.41 6.78
CA VAL A 73 7.58 1.70 5.59
C VAL A 73 6.30 2.45 6.00
N ARG A 74 5.93 3.48 5.23
CA ARG A 74 4.77 4.35 5.50
C ARG A 74 3.78 4.45 4.34
N CYS A 75 4.04 3.75 3.24
CA CYS A 75 3.02 3.44 2.24
C CYS A 75 3.05 1.93 1.96
N LEU A 76 1.94 1.27 2.23
CA LEU A 76 1.75 -0.17 2.04
C LEU A 76 0.79 -0.37 0.87
N ASP A 77 1.28 -0.99 -0.19
CA ASP A 77 0.53 -1.22 -1.41
C ASP A 77 0.04 -2.67 -1.50
N PHE A 78 -1.22 -2.84 -1.89
CA PHE A 78 -1.94 -4.11 -1.93
C PHE A 78 -2.69 -4.29 -3.25
N GLU A 79 -2.58 -5.47 -3.86
CA GLU A 79 -3.59 -5.97 -4.79
C GLU A 79 -4.70 -6.68 -4.01
N ILE A 80 -5.94 -6.24 -4.18
CA ILE A 80 -7.10 -6.80 -3.50
C ILE A 80 -8.01 -7.51 -4.50
N TYR A 81 -8.13 -8.82 -4.34
CA TYR A 81 -8.96 -9.71 -5.15
C TYR A 81 -10.24 -10.09 -4.42
N SER A 82 -11.21 -10.62 -5.16
CA SER A 82 -12.42 -11.22 -4.59
C SER A 82 -12.38 -12.74 -4.66
N ILE A 83 -12.54 -13.40 -3.51
CA ILE A 83 -12.77 -14.84 -3.42
C ILE A 83 -14.01 -15.07 -2.57
N ASN A 84 -15.06 -15.64 -3.16
CA ASN A 84 -16.36 -15.89 -2.49
C ASN A 84 -16.90 -14.63 -1.78
N ASP A 85 -16.95 -13.51 -2.51
CA ASP A 85 -17.36 -12.19 -2.00
C ASP A 85 -16.48 -11.62 -0.88
N GLN A 86 -15.39 -12.30 -0.50
CA GLN A 86 -14.46 -11.82 0.51
C GLN A 86 -13.26 -11.11 -0.12
N PRO A 87 -12.85 -9.95 0.42
CA PRO A 87 -11.62 -9.28 0.03
C PRO A 87 -10.41 -10.07 0.52
N VAL A 88 -9.47 -10.33 -0.38
CA VAL A 88 -8.21 -11.01 -0.06
C VAL A 88 -7.05 -10.33 -0.78
N ILE A 89 -5.88 -10.38 -0.17
CA ILE A 89 -4.61 -9.87 -0.71
C ILE A 89 -3.89 -11.02 -1.40
N ALA A 90 -3.48 -10.80 -2.64
CA ALA A 90 -2.66 -11.70 -3.44
C ALA A 90 -1.74 -10.86 -4.34
N ALA A 91 -1.03 -11.48 -5.29
CA ALA A 91 -0.24 -10.75 -6.28
C ALA A 91 -0.33 -11.39 -7.67
N SER A 92 -0.10 -10.59 -8.71
CA SER A 92 0.08 -11.03 -10.08
C SER A 92 1.21 -10.28 -10.78
N SER A 93 1.77 -10.90 -11.80
CA SER A 93 2.79 -10.32 -12.68
C SER A 93 2.22 -9.74 -13.98
N ILE A 94 0.90 -9.75 -14.14
CA ILE A 94 0.21 -9.25 -15.32
C ILE A 94 -0.84 -8.21 -14.93
N ASP A 95 -1.10 -7.28 -15.85
CA ASP A 95 -2.13 -6.26 -15.71
C ASP A 95 -3.52 -6.84 -16.05
N ASP A 96 -4.01 -7.73 -15.17
CA ASP A 96 -5.34 -8.34 -15.28
C ASP A 96 -6.03 -8.34 -13.92
N PHE A 97 -7.08 -7.54 -13.79
CA PHE A 97 -7.91 -7.39 -12.58
C PHE A 97 -8.72 -8.64 -12.19
N THR A 98 -8.49 -9.81 -12.80
CA THR A 98 -9.22 -11.05 -12.50
C THR A 98 -8.32 -12.23 -12.17
N VAL A 99 -7.00 -12.11 -12.35
CA VAL A 99 -6.06 -13.22 -12.22
C VAL A 99 -5.06 -12.93 -11.11
N LYS A 100 -4.98 -13.83 -10.11
CA LYS A 100 -3.86 -13.88 -9.17
C LYS A 100 -2.89 -14.99 -9.57
N GLU A 101 -1.60 -14.80 -9.31
CA GLU A 101 -0.55 -15.79 -9.62
C GLU A 101 0.19 -16.31 -8.38
N THR A 102 -0.23 -15.90 -7.18
CA THR A 102 0.23 -16.49 -5.91
C THR A 102 -0.55 -17.75 -5.57
N TYR A 103 0.09 -18.72 -4.90
CA TYR A 103 -0.55 -19.99 -4.51
C TYR A 103 -1.63 -19.80 -3.44
N ASN A 104 -1.44 -18.84 -2.55
CA ASN A 104 -2.36 -18.51 -1.47
C ASN A 104 -2.82 -17.05 -1.55
N TYR A 105 -3.57 -16.65 -0.53
CA TYR A 105 -3.97 -15.27 -0.28
C TYR A 105 -3.90 -14.99 1.23
N VAL A 106 -3.85 -13.71 1.59
CA VAL A 106 -4.01 -13.22 2.97
C VAL A 106 -5.37 -12.55 3.08
N LYS A 107 -6.14 -12.79 4.14
CA LYS A 107 -7.40 -12.04 4.35
C LYS A 107 -7.06 -10.60 4.70
N THR A 108 -7.76 -9.64 4.10
CA THR A 108 -7.57 -8.21 4.39
C THR A 108 -7.79 -7.89 5.87
N ALA A 109 -8.75 -8.54 6.54
CA ALA A 109 -8.94 -8.41 7.98
C ALA A 109 -7.70 -8.79 8.81
N ASP A 110 -6.97 -9.84 8.43
CA ASP A 110 -5.75 -10.26 9.14
C ASP A 110 -4.61 -9.26 8.93
N ALA A 111 -4.50 -8.71 7.71
CA ALA A 111 -3.55 -7.64 7.40
C ALA A 111 -3.86 -6.35 8.15
N PHE A 112 -5.13 -5.94 8.22
CA PHE A 112 -5.56 -4.74 8.95
C PHE A 112 -5.34 -4.87 10.46
N ASN A 113 -5.63 -6.04 11.05
CA ASN A 113 -5.28 -6.29 12.45
C ASN A 113 -3.77 -6.21 12.68
N THR A 114 -2.96 -6.75 11.76
CA THR A 114 -1.50 -6.66 11.83
C THR A 114 -1.02 -5.20 11.77
N ILE A 115 -1.57 -4.40 10.86
CA ILE A 115 -1.28 -2.97 10.74
C ILE A 115 -1.62 -2.24 12.03
N LEU A 116 -2.83 -2.42 12.57
CA LEU A 116 -3.28 -1.71 13.76
C LEU A 116 -2.39 -2.03 14.97
N ASN A 117 -1.98 -3.30 15.12
CA ASN A 117 -1.16 -3.76 16.24
C ASN A 117 0.30 -3.32 16.14
N MET A 118 0.82 -3.06 14.93
CA MET A 118 2.27 -2.87 14.73
C MET A 118 2.66 -1.50 14.19
N ALA A 119 1.95 -0.96 13.20
CA ALA A 119 2.39 0.24 12.48
C ALA A 119 2.43 1.50 13.36
N PHE A 120 1.60 1.52 14.40
CA PHE A 120 1.46 2.61 15.36
C PHE A 120 2.00 2.26 16.76
N SER A 121 2.94 1.30 16.84
CA SER A 121 3.62 0.92 18.08
C SER A 121 5.13 1.11 17.95
N ASN A 122 5.73 1.89 18.85
CA ASN A 122 7.19 2.10 18.90
C ASN A 122 7.98 0.80 19.15
N GLN A 123 7.33 -0.26 19.67
CA GLN A 123 7.95 -1.57 19.82
C GLN A 123 8.19 -2.27 18.48
N HIS A 124 7.38 -1.97 17.48
CA HIS A 124 7.37 -2.66 16.20
C HIS A 124 7.72 -1.78 15.03
N CYS A 125 7.67 -0.46 15.19
CA CYS A 125 7.86 0.47 14.10
C CYS A 125 8.64 1.70 14.56
N PRO A 126 9.75 2.06 13.88
CA PRO A 126 10.67 3.11 14.33
C PRO A 126 10.07 4.53 14.25
N ASN A 127 9.02 4.71 13.44
CA ASN A 127 8.39 5.99 13.16
C ASN A 127 6.88 5.96 13.39
N ALA A 128 6.45 5.32 14.49
CA ALA A 128 5.06 4.93 14.78
C ALA A 128 4.02 6.06 14.83
N SER A 129 4.44 7.33 14.92
CA SER A 129 3.52 8.48 14.92
C SER A 129 3.32 9.10 13.54
N ASP A 130 4.05 8.69 12.52
CA ASP A 130 3.85 9.16 11.15
C ASP A 130 2.50 8.69 10.59
N PRO A 131 1.92 9.41 9.61
CA PRO A 131 0.79 8.88 8.84
C PRO A 131 1.17 7.59 8.12
N LEU A 132 0.21 6.67 8.03
CA LEU A 132 0.33 5.46 7.20
C LEU A 132 -0.59 5.59 5.98
N ILE A 133 -0.04 5.38 4.79
CA ILE A 133 -0.82 5.28 3.55
C ILE A 133 -1.08 3.80 3.26
N LEU A 134 -2.34 3.45 3.02
CA LEU A 134 -2.74 2.18 2.42
C LEU A 134 -3.14 2.44 0.98
N HIS A 135 -2.41 1.86 0.03
CA HIS A 135 -2.69 1.99 -1.39
C HIS A 135 -3.33 0.70 -1.90
N PHE A 136 -4.56 0.80 -2.41
CA PHE A 136 -5.37 -0.34 -2.86
C PHE A 136 -5.50 -0.37 -4.37
N ARG A 137 -4.91 -1.39 -4.99
CA ARG A 137 -5.15 -1.78 -6.39
C ARG A 137 -6.26 -2.82 -6.42
N MET A 138 -7.45 -2.41 -6.86
CA MET A 138 -8.64 -3.25 -6.80
C MET A 138 -8.71 -4.20 -7.99
N MET A 139 -8.38 -5.47 -7.75
CA MET A 139 -8.33 -6.55 -8.74
C MET A 139 -9.65 -7.34 -8.74
N SER A 140 -10.76 -6.62 -8.94
CA SER A 140 -12.11 -7.22 -8.98
C SER A 140 -13.17 -6.25 -9.49
N LYS A 141 -14.26 -6.79 -10.05
CA LYS A 141 -15.49 -6.03 -10.36
C LYS A 141 -16.68 -6.39 -9.43
N ASN A 142 -16.41 -7.14 -8.36
CA ASN A 142 -17.43 -7.70 -7.47
C ASN A 142 -17.84 -6.74 -6.34
N VAL A 143 -18.90 -5.95 -6.54
CA VAL A 143 -19.40 -4.95 -5.57
C VAL A 143 -19.59 -5.47 -4.13
N PRO A 144 -20.20 -6.65 -3.88
CA PRO A 144 -20.24 -7.27 -2.56
C PRO A 144 -18.89 -7.32 -1.81
N MET A 145 -17.80 -7.59 -2.52
CA MET A 145 -16.45 -7.62 -1.92
C MET A 145 -15.98 -6.23 -1.48
N TYR A 146 -16.20 -5.19 -2.28
CA TYR A 146 -15.87 -3.80 -1.92
C TYR A 146 -16.64 -3.37 -0.66
N ASN A 147 -17.92 -3.72 -0.58
CA ASN A 147 -18.75 -3.43 0.59
C ASN A 147 -18.25 -4.18 1.83
N THR A 148 -17.79 -5.42 1.66
CA THR A 148 -17.16 -6.19 2.74
C THR A 148 -15.83 -5.57 3.18
N LEU A 149 -15.01 -5.08 2.24
CA LEU A 149 -13.77 -4.38 2.54
C LEU A 149 -14.04 -3.10 3.34
N ALA A 150 -15.02 -2.30 2.94
CA ALA A 150 -15.46 -1.10 3.66
C ALA A 150 -15.87 -1.43 5.11
N ASN A 151 -16.67 -2.48 5.30
CA ASN A 151 -17.06 -2.93 6.64
C ASN A 151 -15.84 -3.34 7.48
N GLN A 152 -14.84 -4.00 6.90
CA GLN A 152 -13.61 -4.37 7.62
C GLN A 152 -12.77 -3.15 8.00
N ILE A 153 -12.67 -2.14 7.12
CA ILE A 153 -12.01 -0.86 7.45
C ILE A 153 -12.72 -0.20 8.62
N GLY A 154 -14.06 -0.07 8.56
CA GLY A 154 -14.86 0.50 9.64
C GLY A 154 -14.81 -0.28 10.96
N ALA A 155 -14.69 -1.61 10.90
CA ALA A 155 -14.64 -2.44 12.10
C ALA A 155 -13.25 -2.46 12.75
N ILE A 156 -12.17 -2.45 11.95
CA ILE A 156 -10.81 -2.69 12.43
C ILE A 156 -10.00 -1.38 12.50
N LEU A 157 -10.05 -0.57 11.45
CA LEU A 157 -9.15 0.59 11.28
C LEU A 157 -9.76 1.93 11.73
N ASN A 158 -11.05 1.98 12.06
CA ASN A 158 -11.81 3.22 12.29
C ASN A 158 -11.21 4.16 13.35
N SER A 159 -10.50 3.64 14.35
CA SER A 159 -9.81 4.49 15.36
C SER A 159 -8.67 5.33 14.76
N ARG A 160 -8.19 4.96 13.57
CA ARG A 160 -7.04 5.56 12.88
C ARG A 160 -7.40 6.15 11.52
N THR A 161 -8.54 5.83 10.90
CA THR A 161 -8.95 6.43 9.62
C THR A 161 -9.13 7.94 9.74
N LEU A 162 -9.06 8.64 8.60
CA LEU A 162 -9.44 10.04 8.53
C LEU A 162 -10.95 10.22 8.81
N GLY A 163 -11.32 11.40 9.27
CA GLY A 163 -12.72 11.77 9.47
C GLY A 163 -13.45 12.01 8.14
N ARG A 164 -14.77 12.16 8.22
CA ARG A 164 -15.66 12.34 7.05
C ARG A 164 -15.30 13.53 6.16
N ASP A 165 -14.62 14.53 6.70
CA ASP A 165 -14.14 15.70 5.95
C ASP A 165 -13.12 15.33 4.85
N TYR A 166 -12.58 14.11 4.88
CA TYR A 166 -11.62 13.57 3.93
C TYR A 166 -12.17 12.38 3.13
N SER A 167 -13.47 12.10 3.18
CA SER A 167 -14.10 11.01 2.44
C SER A 167 -14.25 11.33 0.94
N PHE A 168 -14.62 10.33 0.13
CA PHE A 168 -14.99 10.52 -1.29
C PHE A 168 -13.88 11.19 -2.11
N GLU A 169 -12.66 10.65 -2.00
CA GLU A 169 -11.44 11.16 -2.67
C GLU A 169 -11.10 12.63 -2.34
N ASN A 170 -11.73 13.15 -1.28
CA ASN A 170 -11.72 14.54 -0.84
C ASN A 170 -12.24 15.56 -1.88
N ASP A 171 -13.24 15.17 -2.68
CA ASP A 171 -14.14 16.04 -3.48
C ASP A 171 -13.45 17.23 -4.17
N GLY A 172 -12.44 16.94 -5.00
CA GLY A 172 -11.71 17.94 -5.77
C GLY A 172 -10.65 18.72 -4.99
N LYS A 173 -10.35 18.35 -3.74
CA LYS A 173 -9.26 18.93 -2.94
C LYS A 173 -8.01 18.05 -2.98
N ASN A 174 -6.86 18.70 -3.03
CA ASN A 174 -5.58 18.02 -3.00
C ASN A 174 -5.15 17.71 -1.55
N LEU A 175 -5.31 16.46 -1.11
CA LEU A 175 -4.85 15.99 0.20
C LEU A 175 -3.34 16.21 0.40
N GLY A 176 -2.55 16.09 -0.66
CA GLY A 176 -1.10 16.31 -0.67
C GLY A 176 -0.71 17.75 -0.32
N ALA A 177 -1.61 18.71 -0.55
CA ALA A 177 -1.42 20.12 -0.24
C ALA A 177 -1.70 20.47 1.24
N LEU A 178 -2.12 19.51 2.07
CA LEU A 178 -2.42 19.73 3.47
C LEU A 178 -1.21 19.45 4.37
N PRO A 179 -1.05 20.15 5.50
CA PRO A 179 0.03 19.92 6.45
C PRO A 179 0.07 18.47 6.93
N ILE A 180 1.23 17.81 6.83
CA ILE A 180 1.36 16.39 7.20
C ILE A 180 1.02 16.12 8.67
N LYS A 181 1.21 17.14 9.54
CA LYS A 181 0.87 17.07 10.96
C LYS A 181 -0.59 16.72 11.23
N ASN A 182 -1.50 17.04 10.29
CA ASN A 182 -2.92 16.72 10.40
C ASN A 182 -3.19 15.22 10.33
N PHE A 183 -2.24 14.44 9.83
CA PHE A 183 -2.37 13.01 9.57
C PHE A 183 -1.48 12.14 10.50
N LEU A 184 -0.79 12.73 11.47
CA LEU A 184 0.03 11.97 12.42
C LEU A 184 -0.81 10.93 13.16
N GLY A 185 -0.33 9.69 13.18
CA GLY A 185 -1.01 8.55 13.79
C GLY A 185 -2.34 8.19 13.09
N LYS A 186 -2.54 8.63 11.85
CA LYS A 186 -3.72 8.33 11.04
C LYS A 186 -3.40 7.45 9.83
N ILE A 187 -4.43 6.81 9.30
CA ILE A 187 -4.40 6.03 8.08
C ILE A 187 -5.07 6.84 6.97
N ILE A 188 -4.33 7.05 5.89
CA ILE A 188 -4.80 7.60 4.62
C ILE A 188 -5.03 6.42 3.68
N ILE A 189 -6.22 6.31 3.10
CA ILE A 189 -6.58 5.24 2.17
C ILE A 189 -6.64 5.83 0.76
N ILE A 190 -5.85 5.25 -0.13
CA ILE A 190 -5.76 5.64 -1.53
C ILE A 190 -6.19 4.45 -2.39
N ALA A 191 -7.11 4.67 -3.33
CA ALA A 191 -7.53 3.65 -4.29
C ALA A 191 -6.99 3.98 -5.69
N ASP A 192 -6.58 2.96 -6.44
CA ASP A 192 -6.16 3.14 -7.84
C ASP A 192 -7.37 3.38 -8.76
N ALA A 193 -7.37 4.54 -9.44
CA ALA A 193 -8.43 4.95 -10.37
C ALA A 193 -8.48 4.13 -11.67
N SER A 194 -7.49 3.27 -11.96
CA SER A 194 -7.55 2.32 -13.08
C SER A 194 -8.79 1.42 -13.02
N ASN A 195 -9.30 1.14 -11.81
CA ASN A 195 -10.58 0.51 -11.57
C ASN A 195 -11.46 1.39 -10.64
N PRO A 196 -12.23 2.34 -11.20
CA PRO A 196 -12.98 3.32 -10.42
C PRO A 196 -14.27 2.76 -9.80
N LEU A 197 -14.48 1.44 -9.83
CA LEU A 197 -15.71 0.84 -9.32
C LEU A 197 -15.93 1.13 -7.83
N TYR A 198 -14.86 1.35 -7.04
CA TYR A 198 -14.97 1.67 -5.62
C TYR A 198 -15.88 2.87 -5.33
N GLN A 199 -15.92 3.86 -6.23
CA GLN A 199 -16.75 5.08 -6.15
C GLN A 199 -18.25 4.77 -6.10
N LYS A 200 -18.66 3.59 -6.59
CA LYS A 200 -20.06 3.15 -6.61
C LYS A 200 -20.40 2.17 -5.49
N THR A 201 -19.55 2.10 -4.46
CA THR A 201 -19.66 1.15 -3.36
C THR A 201 -19.49 1.86 -2.02
N LYS A 202 -19.71 1.12 -0.92
CA LYS A 202 -19.44 1.65 0.43
C LYS A 202 -17.97 1.96 0.70
N LEU A 203 -17.06 1.49 -0.16
CA LEU A 203 -15.62 1.76 0.01
C LEU A 203 -15.30 3.24 -0.18
N ASP A 204 -16.05 3.94 -1.03
CA ASP A 204 -15.80 5.35 -1.40
C ASP A 204 -15.75 6.30 -0.18
N GLU A 205 -16.60 6.06 0.83
CA GLU A 205 -16.58 6.83 2.08
C GLU A 205 -15.21 6.79 2.78
N TYR A 206 -14.46 5.71 2.62
CA TYR A 206 -13.14 5.55 3.25
C TYR A 206 -11.99 6.03 2.37
N VAL A 207 -12.18 6.18 1.06
CA VAL A 207 -11.13 6.61 0.14
C VAL A 207 -10.89 8.10 0.30
N ASN A 208 -9.63 8.48 0.57
CA ASN A 208 -9.24 9.87 0.84
C ASN A 208 -8.62 10.58 -0.37
N MET A 209 -8.15 9.81 -1.35
CA MET A 209 -7.58 10.26 -2.60
C MET A 209 -7.54 9.07 -3.56
N ALA A 210 -7.53 9.32 -4.87
CA ALA A 210 -7.22 8.29 -5.85
C ALA A 210 -5.84 8.50 -6.48
N SER A 211 -5.11 7.40 -6.68
CA SER A 211 -3.94 7.40 -7.57
C SER A 211 -4.39 7.26 -9.01
N GLY A 212 -3.57 7.73 -9.97
CA GLY A 212 -4.00 7.89 -11.36
C GLY A 212 -4.99 9.04 -11.55
N SER A 213 -4.99 10.02 -10.64
CA SER A 213 -5.85 11.20 -10.65
C SER A 213 -5.03 12.49 -10.82
N PRO A 214 -5.66 13.66 -11.04
CA PRO A 214 -4.94 14.93 -11.20
C PRO A 214 -4.02 15.31 -10.03
N PHE A 215 -4.33 14.88 -8.80
CA PHE A 215 -3.54 15.21 -7.61
C PHE A 215 -2.55 14.11 -7.20
N MET A 216 -2.66 12.92 -7.79
CA MET A 216 -1.71 11.84 -7.59
C MET A 216 -1.49 11.03 -8.87
N ARG A 217 -0.35 11.25 -9.54
CA ARG A 217 0.05 10.45 -10.70
C ARG A 217 0.46 9.04 -10.25
N ILE A 218 0.18 8.07 -11.10
CA ILE A 218 0.74 6.72 -11.04
C ILE A 218 1.59 6.50 -12.28
N MET A 219 2.80 5.97 -12.09
CA MET A 219 3.72 5.65 -13.19
C MET A 219 4.45 4.35 -12.87
N HIS A 220 4.92 3.66 -13.90
CA HIS A 220 5.85 2.55 -13.75
C HIS A 220 7.30 3.01 -13.86
N TYR A 221 8.21 2.22 -13.31
CA TYR A 221 9.64 2.54 -13.23
C TYR A 221 10.28 2.89 -14.58
N GLN A 222 10.00 2.15 -15.66
CA GLN A 222 10.53 2.51 -16.98
C GLN A 222 10.01 3.85 -17.49
N GLN A 223 8.75 4.19 -17.20
CA GLN A 223 8.17 5.48 -17.58
C GLN A 223 8.88 6.63 -16.86
N LEU A 224 9.24 6.47 -15.59
CA LEU A 224 10.06 7.45 -14.87
C LEU A 224 11.49 7.51 -15.43
N LYS A 225 12.15 6.35 -15.55
CA LYS A 225 13.58 6.27 -15.94
C LYS A 225 13.85 6.90 -17.31
N TYR A 226 12.91 6.75 -18.23
CA TYR A 226 13.00 7.28 -19.60
C TYR A 226 12.06 8.45 -19.84
N THR A 227 11.64 9.14 -18.77
CA THR A 227 10.70 10.26 -18.89
C THR A 227 11.31 11.40 -19.72
N GLN A 228 10.50 11.95 -20.61
CA GLN A 228 10.78 13.20 -21.31
C GLN A 228 9.96 14.36 -20.71
N ASP A 229 9.19 14.10 -19.65
CA ASP A 229 8.40 15.11 -18.95
C ASP A 229 9.30 16.00 -18.09
N LEU A 230 9.69 17.14 -18.66
CA LEU A 230 10.47 18.17 -17.97
C LEU A 230 9.67 18.86 -16.84
N THR A 231 8.36 18.61 -16.74
CA THR A 231 7.47 19.22 -15.73
C THR A 231 7.24 18.34 -14.51
N LEU A 232 7.75 17.10 -14.48
CA LEU A 232 7.50 16.16 -13.39
C LEU A 232 7.88 16.72 -12.01
N THR A 233 9.02 17.41 -11.92
CA THR A 233 9.47 18.05 -10.69
C THR A 233 8.51 19.17 -10.25
N GLU A 234 8.07 20.02 -11.17
CA GLU A 234 7.10 21.09 -10.88
C GLU A 234 5.73 20.52 -10.49
N PHE A 235 5.33 19.41 -11.13
CA PHE A 235 4.14 18.68 -10.76
C PHE A 235 4.23 18.17 -9.31
N ASN A 236 5.35 17.54 -8.92
CA ASN A 236 5.53 17.01 -7.55
C ASN A 236 5.69 18.10 -6.48
N LYS A 237 6.03 19.34 -6.85
CA LYS A 237 5.94 20.49 -5.93
C LYS A 237 4.50 20.87 -5.60
N GLN A 238 3.54 20.53 -6.47
CA GLN A 238 2.13 20.87 -6.33
C GLN A 238 1.26 19.65 -5.99
N ASN A 239 1.68 18.44 -6.33
CA ASN A 239 0.88 17.22 -6.27
C ASN A 239 1.77 16.03 -5.83
N MET A 240 1.21 14.83 -5.80
CA MET A 240 1.94 13.61 -5.45
C MET A 240 2.15 12.73 -6.68
N SER A 241 3.17 11.87 -6.64
CA SER A 241 3.33 10.77 -7.59
C SER A 241 3.68 9.50 -6.84
N ILE A 242 3.12 8.37 -7.26
CA ILE A 242 3.59 7.04 -6.89
C ILE A 242 4.22 6.37 -8.10
N VAL A 243 5.36 5.73 -7.89
CA VAL A 243 6.07 4.97 -8.92
C VAL A 243 6.07 3.51 -8.52
N LEU A 244 5.43 2.68 -9.35
CA LEU A 244 5.39 1.23 -9.16
C LEU A 244 6.50 0.57 -10.00
N PRO A 245 7.03 -0.60 -9.57
CA PRO A 245 7.84 -1.43 -10.46
C PRO A 245 7.08 -1.75 -11.75
N ASP A 246 7.79 -2.02 -12.84
CA ASP A 246 7.17 -2.57 -14.04
C ASP A 246 6.65 -3.99 -13.76
N TRP A 247 5.61 -4.40 -14.48
CA TRP A 247 5.03 -5.74 -14.35
C TRP A 247 6.08 -6.82 -14.59
N SER A 248 6.25 -7.70 -13.61
CA SER A 248 7.29 -8.73 -13.61
C SER A 248 6.88 -9.88 -12.71
N ALA A 249 7.27 -11.09 -13.07
CA ALA A 249 7.16 -12.25 -12.19
C ALA A 249 8.05 -12.12 -10.95
N ASN A 250 9.12 -11.31 -11.06
CA ASN A 250 10.18 -11.24 -10.07
C ASN A 250 10.06 -10.04 -9.13
N ASP A 251 10.53 -10.23 -7.90
CA ASP A 251 10.54 -9.23 -6.81
C ASP A 251 11.74 -8.27 -6.82
N ASN A 252 12.45 -8.17 -7.95
CA ASN A 252 13.63 -7.33 -8.09
C ASN A 252 13.29 -5.86 -7.78
N ASN A 253 13.96 -5.30 -6.78
CA ASN A 253 13.72 -3.92 -6.39
C ASN A 253 14.44 -2.95 -7.36
N PRO A 254 13.71 -2.07 -8.06
CA PRO A 254 14.33 -1.05 -8.89
C PRO A 254 15.16 -0.06 -8.05
N ASN A 255 16.14 0.59 -8.69
CA ASN A 255 16.92 1.63 -8.02
C ASN A 255 16.03 2.85 -7.75
N PHE A 256 15.94 3.29 -6.50
CA PHE A 256 15.14 4.47 -6.13
C PHE A 256 15.84 5.80 -6.50
N ASN A 257 17.16 5.80 -6.69
CA ASN A 257 17.94 6.97 -7.08
C ASN A 257 17.96 7.13 -8.62
N ILE A 258 16.82 7.46 -9.22
CA ILE A 258 16.71 7.58 -10.68
C ILE A 258 16.10 8.90 -11.20
N ALA A 259 15.78 9.85 -10.31
CA ALA A 259 15.40 11.22 -10.64
C ALA A 259 15.65 12.13 -9.44
#